data_AF-A0AAJ2KU22-F1
#
_entry.id   AF-A0AAJ2KU22-F1
#
_cell.length_a   1.000
_cell.length_b   1.000
_cell.length_c   1.000
_cell.angle_alpha   90.00
_cell.angle_beta   90.00
_cell.angle_gamma   90.00
#
_symmetry.space_group_name_H-M   'P 1'
#
loop_
_entity.id
_entity.type
_entity.pdbx_description
1 polymer ?
#
loop_
_entity_poly.entity_id
_entity_poly.type
_entity_poly.pdbx_seq_one_letter_code
_entity_poly.pdbx_strand_id
1 'polypeptide(L)'
;MYYDGMSFSRKTMNEETKSLEKTLQREINLAKNIQSKLLNASTPTFEKGEVIGSSVPARLIGGDYYDFYPLVNGKIRIVIGDVMGKGIPAAMLMILTRGAFRTAAESKSSPGETLSSMNQALFTDLRTLKSFVTLFCADWDPESNELTYANAGHNMPLFINGETGEVSEIPKVSGIMVGGLKDQSYEEKSVRLKDKDSVFFYTDGIIEAQNNEGKQFKLDRLKEVLRNQYTNEVEEIEKGVLASIESFTEGAPQKDDITMVVLKVSYEKSDITSLNSPVINV
;
A
#
# COMPACT_ATOMS: atom_id res chain seq x y z
N MET A 1 -19.11 -4.48 58.80
CA MET A 1 -19.51 -3.41 57.85
C MET A 1 -18.36 -2.92 56.94
N TYR A 2 -17.39 -3.76 56.54
CA TYR A 2 -16.29 -3.36 55.63
C TYR A 2 -16.30 -4.06 54.27
N TYR A 3 -17.13 -5.10 54.08
CA TYR A 3 -17.18 -5.88 52.83
C TYR A 3 -18.03 -5.23 51.72
N ASP A 4 -18.98 -4.35 52.09
CA ASP A 4 -19.97 -3.82 51.14
C ASP A 4 -19.39 -2.68 50.28
N GLY A 5 -18.52 -1.85 50.86
CA GLY A 5 -17.85 -0.74 50.16
C GLY A 5 -16.82 -1.20 49.11
N MET A 6 -16.11 -2.30 49.35
CA MET A 6 -15.20 -2.88 48.34
C MET A 6 -15.95 -3.52 47.16
N SER A 7 -17.14 -4.10 47.40
CA SER A 7 -17.93 -4.72 46.33
C SER A 7 -18.56 -3.68 45.41
N PHE A 8 -19.07 -2.58 45.98
CA PHE A 8 -19.66 -1.46 45.25
C PHE A 8 -18.59 -0.74 44.43
N SER A 9 -17.45 -0.40 45.05
CA SER A 9 -16.33 0.26 44.36
C SER A 9 -15.76 -0.61 43.22
N ARG A 10 -15.66 -1.92 43.40
CA ARG A 10 -15.22 -2.86 42.34
C ARG A 10 -16.22 -2.99 41.20
N LYS A 11 -17.53 -2.89 41.48
CA LYS A 11 -18.58 -2.90 40.46
C LYS A 11 -18.59 -1.62 39.64
N THR A 12 -18.49 -0.45 40.29
CA THR A 12 -18.39 0.85 39.64
C THR A 12 -17.12 0.96 38.79
N MET A 13 -15.95 0.54 39.29
CA MET A 13 -14.71 0.50 38.50
C MET A 13 -14.84 -0.42 37.27
N ASN A 14 -15.50 -1.57 37.39
CA ASN A 14 -15.74 -2.47 36.25
C ASN A 14 -16.70 -1.85 35.21
N GLU A 15 -17.72 -1.11 35.65
CA GLU A 15 -18.65 -0.40 34.77
C GLU A 15 -17.98 0.77 34.04
N GLU A 16 -17.16 1.54 34.75
CA GLU A 16 -16.33 2.62 34.17
C GLU A 16 -15.32 2.08 33.16
N THR A 17 -14.62 0.98 33.50
CA THR A 17 -13.65 0.34 32.59
C THR A 17 -14.33 -0.14 31.32
N LYS A 18 -15.49 -0.82 31.44
CA LYS A 18 -16.28 -1.26 30.27
C LYS A 18 -16.77 -0.09 29.42
N SER A 19 -17.16 1.02 30.05
CA SER A 19 -17.59 2.24 29.35
C SER A 19 -16.44 2.87 28.56
N LEU A 20 -15.24 2.91 29.17
CA LEU A 20 -14.03 3.42 28.54
C LEU A 20 -13.58 2.54 27.36
N GLU A 21 -13.55 1.21 27.54
CA GLU A 21 -13.24 0.24 26.48
C GLU A 21 -14.21 0.41 25.30
N LYS A 22 -15.50 0.56 25.57
CA LYS A 22 -16.52 0.77 24.53
C LYS A 22 -16.33 2.08 23.78
N THR A 23 -15.92 3.14 24.48
CA THR A 23 -15.63 4.45 23.87
C THR A 23 -14.39 4.36 22.99
N LEU A 24 -13.30 3.80 23.51
CA LEU A 24 -12.06 3.60 22.77
C LEU A 24 -12.27 2.72 21.52
N GLN A 25 -13.03 1.63 21.64
CA GLN A 25 -13.35 0.77 20.50
C GLN A 25 -14.12 1.53 19.41
N ARG A 26 -15.06 2.41 19.80
CA ARG A 26 -15.79 3.26 18.84
C ARG A 26 -14.86 4.23 18.13
N GLU A 27 -13.97 4.90 18.86
CA GLU A 27 -13.00 5.84 18.28
C GLU A 27 -12.04 5.14 17.31
N ILE A 28 -11.53 3.96 17.67
CA ILE A 28 -10.65 3.17 16.79
C ILE A 28 -11.42 2.71 15.55
N ASN A 29 -12.68 2.27 15.70
CA ASN A 29 -13.50 1.88 14.54
C ASN A 29 -13.76 3.07 13.61
N LEU A 30 -13.94 4.29 14.15
CA LEU A 30 -14.05 5.50 13.34
C LEU A 30 -12.75 5.79 12.61
N ALA A 31 -11.60 5.71 13.28
CA ALA A 31 -10.28 5.89 12.66
C ALA A 31 -10.03 4.86 11.55
N LYS A 32 -10.38 3.59 11.78
CA LYS A 32 -10.32 2.52 10.78
C LYS A 32 -11.17 2.84 9.55
N ASN A 33 -12.40 3.30 9.76
CA ASN A 33 -13.28 3.67 8.66
C ASN A 33 -12.73 4.84 7.83
N ILE A 34 -12.09 5.82 8.48
CA ILE A 34 -11.44 6.93 7.79
C ILE A 34 -10.26 6.40 6.98
N GLN A 35 -9.34 5.66 7.59
CA GLN A 35 -8.18 5.07 6.92
C GLN A 35 -8.59 4.22 5.71
N SER A 36 -9.56 3.31 5.88
CA SER A 36 -10.04 2.45 4.80
C SER A 36 -10.62 3.25 3.64
N LYS A 37 -11.36 4.34 3.90
CA LYS A 37 -11.87 5.22 2.84
C LYS A 37 -10.78 6.00 2.12
N LEU A 38 -9.67 6.30 2.79
CA LEU A 38 -8.54 7.02 2.20
C LEU A 38 -7.67 6.11 1.33
N LEU A 39 -7.54 4.83 1.69
CA LEU A 39 -6.79 3.81 0.93
C LEU A 39 -7.62 3.23 -0.22
N ASN A 40 -8.87 2.83 0.06
CA ASN A 40 -9.76 2.20 -0.92
C ASN A 40 -10.59 3.25 -1.69
N ALA A 41 -9.98 4.40 -2.02
CA ALA A 41 -10.63 5.39 -2.87
C ALA A 41 -10.79 4.83 -4.30
N SER A 42 -11.68 5.44 -5.10
CA SER A 42 -11.95 4.97 -6.46
C SER A 42 -10.67 4.84 -7.29
N THR A 43 -10.52 3.69 -7.94
CA THR A 43 -9.43 3.44 -8.88
C THR A 43 -9.65 4.29 -10.14
N PRO A 44 -8.61 4.96 -10.66
CA PRO A 44 -8.73 5.68 -11.91
C PRO A 44 -8.92 4.67 -13.06
N THR A 45 -9.79 5.04 -14.00
CA THR A 45 -10.06 4.25 -15.21
C THR A 45 -9.23 4.74 -16.38
N PHE A 46 -8.74 3.81 -17.20
CA PHE A 46 -7.97 4.11 -18.40
C PHE A 46 -8.55 3.36 -19.59
N GLU A 47 -8.35 3.88 -20.80
CA GLU A 47 -8.74 3.17 -22.02
C GLU A 47 -7.87 1.92 -22.27
N LYS A 48 -6.61 1.94 -21.81
CA LYS A 48 -5.58 0.94 -22.15
C LYS A 48 -4.95 0.26 -20.93
N GLY A 49 -5.75 -0.38 -20.10
CA GLY A 49 -5.26 -1.13 -18.94
C GLY A 49 -6.05 -0.85 -17.68
N GLU A 50 -5.65 -1.52 -16.61
CA GLU A 50 -6.35 -1.53 -15.35
C GLU A 50 -5.38 -1.45 -14.18
N VAL A 51 -5.78 -0.73 -13.14
CA VAL A 51 -5.04 -0.66 -11.88
C VAL A 51 -5.99 -0.86 -10.72
N ILE A 52 -5.63 -1.78 -9.83
CA ILE A 52 -6.33 -1.98 -8.56
C ILE A 52 -5.31 -2.04 -7.42
N GLY A 53 -5.78 -1.78 -6.21
CA GLY A 53 -4.97 -1.98 -5.03
C GLY A 53 -5.84 -2.26 -3.82
N SER A 54 -5.28 -2.98 -2.87
CA SER A 54 -5.93 -3.30 -1.61
C SER A 54 -4.93 -3.34 -0.47
N SER A 55 -5.45 -3.11 0.74
CA SER A 55 -4.68 -3.19 1.97
C SER A 55 -5.50 -3.86 3.08
N VAL A 56 -4.93 -4.88 3.68
CA VAL A 56 -5.49 -5.66 4.80
C VAL A 56 -4.61 -5.43 6.03
N PRO A 57 -5.04 -4.62 7.01
CA PRO A 57 -4.23 -4.32 8.18
C PRO A 57 -4.14 -5.53 9.12
N ALA A 58 -2.97 -5.75 9.74
CA ALA A 58 -2.74 -6.79 10.75
C ALA A 58 -3.44 -6.51 12.09
N ARG A 59 -3.74 -5.23 12.34
CA ARG A 59 -4.46 -4.75 13.53
C ARG A 59 -5.73 -4.03 13.09
N LEU A 60 -6.35 -3.29 14.02
CA LEU A 60 -7.52 -2.48 13.70
C LEU A 60 -7.21 -1.40 12.64
N ILE A 61 -5.98 -0.88 12.62
CA ILE A 61 -5.45 0.08 11.64
C ILE A 61 -3.97 -0.20 11.38
N GLY A 62 -3.52 0.14 10.17
CA GLY A 62 -2.20 -0.20 9.63
C GLY A 62 -1.30 1.00 9.34
N GLY A 63 -0.01 0.73 9.14
CA GLY A 63 1.01 1.66 8.67
C GLY A 63 1.17 1.66 7.14
N ASP A 64 0.77 0.58 6.47
CA ASP A 64 0.86 0.47 5.02
C ASP A 64 0.05 1.56 4.28
N TYR A 65 0.59 1.96 3.13
CA TYR A 65 0.03 2.98 2.27
C TYR A 65 0.10 2.56 0.81
N TYR A 66 -0.98 2.82 0.08
CA TYR A 66 -0.93 2.90 -1.38
C TYR A 66 -1.87 4.00 -1.86
N ASP A 67 -1.60 4.54 -3.04
CA ASP A 67 -2.45 5.57 -3.62
C ASP A 67 -2.23 5.72 -5.13
N PHE A 68 -3.23 6.34 -5.76
CA PHE A 68 -3.26 6.64 -7.18
C PHE A 68 -3.52 8.14 -7.39
N TYR A 69 -2.67 8.77 -8.19
CA TYR A 69 -2.79 10.18 -8.56
C TYR A 69 -2.76 10.33 -10.09
N PRO A 70 -3.91 10.59 -10.73
CA PRO A 70 -3.96 10.96 -12.15
C PRO A 70 -3.22 12.28 -12.39
N LEU A 71 -2.29 12.29 -13.32
CA LEU A 71 -1.51 13.46 -13.70
C LEU A 71 -2.16 14.17 -14.90
N VAL A 72 -1.95 15.49 -15.01
CA VAL A 72 -2.53 16.33 -16.07
C VAL A 72 -2.07 15.89 -17.48
N ASN A 73 -0.91 15.23 -17.57
CA ASN A 73 -0.38 14.70 -18.83
C ASN A 73 -0.93 13.31 -19.21
N GLY A 74 -1.98 12.83 -18.53
CA GLY A 74 -2.63 11.54 -18.83
C GLY A 74 -1.95 10.32 -18.20
N LYS A 75 -0.79 10.50 -17.55
CA LYS A 75 -0.12 9.44 -16.77
C LYS A 75 -0.83 9.22 -15.44
N ILE A 76 -0.56 8.07 -14.82
CA ILE A 76 -0.93 7.81 -13.43
C ILE A 76 0.31 7.65 -12.59
N ARG A 77 0.36 8.38 -11.48
CA ARG A 77 1.34 8.17 -10.42
C ARG A 77 0.78 7.19 -9.39
N ILE A 78 1.48 6.07 -9.23
CA ILE A 78 1.22 5.00 -8.29
C ILE A 78 2.24 5.12 -7.16
N VAL A 79 1.77 5.05 -5.92
CA VAL A 79 2.65 4.92 -4.75
C VAL A 79 2.23 3.72 -3.91
N ILE A 80 3.20 3.02 -3.36
CA ILE A 80 3.02 2.01 -2.32
C ILE A 80 4.15 2.17 -1.29
N GLY A 81 3.89 1.83 -0.04
CA GLY A 81 4.92 1.82 0.97
C GLY A 81 4.45 1.36 2.32
N ASP A 82 5.41 1.27 3.24
CA ASP A 82 5.22 0.85 4.61
C ASP A 82 5.90 1.83 5.57
N VAL A 83 5.17 2.18 6.63
CA VAL A 83 5.60 3.05 7.71
C VAL A 83 6.14 2.19 8.85
N MET A 84 7.34 2.49 9.32
CA MET A 84 7.91 1.75 10.44
C MET A 84 7.01 1.80 11.69
N GLY A 85 6.70 0.61 12.21
CA GLY A 85 5.88 0.42 13.40
C GLY A 85 4.52 -0.19 13.05
N LYS A 86 3.60 -0.26 14.02
CA LYS A 86 2.28 -0.89 13.81
C LYS A 86 1.19 -0.19 14.61
N GLY A 87 -0.06 -0.33 14.18
CA GLY A 87 -1.22 0.21 14.88
C GLY A 87 -1.34 1.73 14.78
N ILE A 88 -1.88 2.37 15.81
CA ILE A 88 -2.22 3.81 15.80
C ILE A 88 -1.04 4.72 15.44
N PRO A 89 0.17 4.57 16.02
CA PRO A 89 1.30 5.44 15.67
C PRO A 89 1.67 5.36 14.18
N ALA A 90 1.70 4.16 13.61
CA ALA A 90 2.02 3.96 12.19
C ALA A 90 0.90 4.52 11.29
N ALA A 91 -0.37 4.33 11.66
CA ALA A 91 -1.50 4.88 10.94
C ALA A 91 -1.52 6.42 10.89
N MET A 92 -1.09 7.10 11.96
CA MET A 92 -0.95 8.56 11.96
C MET A 92 0.14 9.04 11.00
N LEU A 93 1.29 8.36 11.01
CA LEU A 93 2.38 8.64 10.08
C LEU A 93 2.02 8.31 8.63
N MET A 94 1.19 7.29 8.41
CA MET A 94 0.61 6.98 7.11
C MET A 94 -0.22 8.15 6.58
N ILE A 95 -1.11 8.72 7.39
CA ILE A 95 -1.92 9.89 7.00
C ILE A 95 -1.04 11.09 6.63
N LEU A 96 0.01 11.34 7.41
CA LEU A 96 1.00 12.38 7.15
C LEU A 96 1.76 12.12 5.83
N THR A 97 2.13 10.86 5.58
CA THR A 97 2.75 10.40 4.33
C THR A 97 1.83 10.62 3.13
N ARG A 98 0.54 10.27 3.26
CA ARG A 98 -0.47 10.52 2.22
C ARG A 98 -0.60 12.02 1.90
N GLY A 99 -0.62 12.88 2.92
CA GLY A 99 -0.65 14.33 2.72
C GLY A 99 0.56 14.83 1.91
N ALA A 100 1.76 14.42 2.32
CA ALA A 100 2.99 14.76 1.60
C ALA A 100 3.01 14.22 0.16
N PHE A 101 2.55 12.98 -0.05
CA PHE A 101 2.43 12.39 -1.38
C PHE A 101 1.49 13.19 -2.26
N ARG A 102 0.27 13.50 -1.81
CA ARG A 102 -0.71 14.22 -2.65
C ARG A 102 -0.20 15.60 -3.06
N THR A 103 0.46 16.34 -2.17
CA THR A 103 1.09 17.63 -2.50
C THR A 103 2.29 17.47 -3.45
N ALA A 104 3.13 16.46 -3.27
CA ALA A 104 4.27 16.21 -4.14
C ALA A 104 3.83 15.71 -5.53
N ALA A 105 2.82 14.85 -5.60
CA ALA A 105 2.27 14.29 -6.83
C ALA A 105 1.70 15.39 -7.74
N GLU A 106 1.02 16.38 -7.16
CA GLU A 106 0.48 17.52 -7.89
C GLU A 106 1.56 18.45 -8.46
N SER A 107 2.67 18.63 -7.74
CA SER A 107 3.67 19.67 -8.03
C SER A 107 4.94 19.17 -8.72
N LYS A 108 5.18 17.85 -8.77
CA LYS A 108 6.42 17.25 -9.28
C LYS A 108 6.19 16.46 -10.55
N SER A 109 7.18 16.52 -11.44
CA SER A 109 7.05 16.00 -12.80
C SER A 109 7.37 14.51 -12.90
N SER A 110 8.09 13.96 -11.93
CA SER A 110 8.57 12.57 -11.97
C SER A 110 8.50 11.85 -10.61
N PRO A 111 8.62 10.51 -10.57
CA PRO A 111 8.60 9.74 -9.33
C PRO A 111 9.76 10.06 -8.39
N GLY A 112 10.98 10.27 -8.91
CA GLY A 112 12.16 10.59 -8.13
C GLY A 112 12.09 11.99 -7.50
N GLU A 113 11.58 12.97 -8.25
CA GLU A 113 11.28 14.31 -7.72
C GLU A 113 10.21 14.26 -6.63
N THR A 114 9.18 13.42 -6.81
CA THR A 114 8.11 13.21 -5.83
C THR A 114 8.69 12.67 -4.52
N LEU A 115 9.47 11.59 -4.57
CA LEU A 115 10.10 11.00 -3.38
C LEU A 115 11.09 11.96 -2.71
N SER A 116 11.85 12.73 -3.50
CA SER A 116 12.78 13.74 -2.97
C SER A 116 12.02 14.84 -2.21
N SER A 117 10.90 15.31 -2.78
CA SER A 117 10.01 16.30 -2.17
C SER A 117 9.35 15.77 -0.90
N MET A 118 8.89 14.52 -0.91
CA MET A 118 8.35 13.85 0.28
C MET A 118 9.41 13.73 1.37
N ASN A 119 10.63 13.33 1.03
CA ASN A 119 11.73 13.28 1.99
C ASN A 119 12.02 14.65 2.59
N GLN A 120 12.10 15.70 1.78
CA GLN A 120 12.31 17.05 2.29
C GLN A 120 11.19 17.49 3.27
N ALA A 121 9.93 17.21 2.92
CA ALA A 121 8.78 17.59 3.75
C ALA A 121 8.73 16.81 5.07
N LEU A 122 9.07 15.51 5.04
CA LEU A 122 8.87 14.61 6.18
C LEU A 122 10.11 14.39 7.03
N PHE A 123 11.31 14.77 6.56
CA PHE A 123 12.57 14.41 7.20
C PHE A 123 12.64 14.79 8.68
N THR A 124 12.39 16.06 9.02
CA THR A 124 12.51 16.55 10.41
C THR A 124 11.55 15.83 11.35
N ASP A 125 10.31 15.62 10.92
CA ASP A 125 9.27 14.97 11.72
C ASP A 125 9.60 13.49 11.94
N LEU A 126 9.96 12.76 10.87
CA LEU A 126 10.35 11.35 10.95
C LEU A 126 11.59 11.15 11.82
N ARG A 127 12.60 12.02 11.70
CA ARG A 127 13.79 11.98 12.58
C ARG A 127 13.45 12.22 14.04
N THR A 128 12.56 13.17 14.33
CA THR A 128 12.10 13.48 15.69
C THR A 128 11.36 12.31 16.30
N LEU A 129 10.50 11.66 15.51
CA LEU A 129 9.73 10.49 15.91
C LEU A 129 10.54 9.19 15.91
N LYS A 130 11.83 9.26 15.51
CA LYS A 130 12.70 8.09 15.28
C LYS A 130 12.02 7.06 14.39
N SER A 131 11.39 7.52 13.31
CA SER A 131 10.66 6.70 12.34
C SER A 131 11.19 6.93 10.93
N PHE A 132 10.72 6.11 10.00
CA PHE A 132 10.97 6.23 8.57
C PHE A 132 9.82 5.58 7.80
N VAL A 133 9.80 5.83 6.49
CA VAL A 133 8.82 5.24 5.57
C VAL A 133 9.56 4.70 4.36
N THR A 134 9.30 3.44 4.01
CA THR A 134 9.74 2.88 2.74
C THR A 134 8.68 3.18 1.69
N LEU A 135 9.07 3.68 0.52
CA LEU A 135 8.12 4.00 -0.56
C LEU A 135 8.65 3.54 -1.91
N PHE A 136 7.77 3.06 -2.75
CA PHE A 136 7.98 2.90 -4.18
C PHE A 136 7.01 3.81 -4.93
N CYS A 137 7.52 4.61 -5.87
CA CYS A 137 6.73 5.55 -6.65
C CYS A 137 6.95 5.29 -8.13
N ALA A 138 5.87 5.25 -8.91
CA ALA A 138 5.93 5.00 -10.35
C ALA A 138 4.93 5.84 -11.12
N ASP A 139 5.33 6.31 -12.29
CA ASP A 139 4.45 6.91 -13.29
C ASP A 139 4.28 5.91 -14.43
N TRP A 140 3.04 5.49 -14.66
CA TRP A 140 2.70 4.73 -15.85
C TRP A 140 2.03 5.64 -16.88
N ASP A 141 2.53 5.56 -18.10
CA ASP A 141 1.99 6.25 -19.27
C ASP A 141 1.17 5.27 -20.13
N PRO A 142 -0.17 5.38 -20.15
CA PRO A 142 -1.03 4.50 -20.95
C PRO A 142 -0.86 4.65 -22.47
N GLU A 143 -0.28 5.75 -22.96
CA GLU A 143 -0.06 5.96 -24.39
C GLU A 143 1.20 5.23 -24.87
N SER A 144 2.29 5.36 -24.12
CA SER A 144 3.60 4.78 -24.47
C SER A 144 3.89 3.42 -23.83
N ASN A 145 3.05 3.01 -22.87
CA ASN A 145 3.23 1.86 -21.96
C ASN A 145 4.56 1.88 -21.20
N GLU A 146 5.13 3.06 -20.98
CA GLU A 146 6.33 3.22 -20.18
C GLU A 146 5.95 3.36 -18.70
N LEU A 147 6.57 2.53 -17.86
CA LEU A 147 6.54 2.64 -16.41
C LEU A 147 7.88 3.22 -15.96
N THR A 148 7.88 4.48 -15.54
CA THR A 148 9.04 5.15 -14.93
C THR A 148 8.90 5.09 -13.42
N TYR A 149 9.96 4.80 -12.67
CA TYR A 149 9.84 4.58 -11.23
C TYR A 149 11.12 4.93 -10.46
N ALA A 150 10.92 5.19 -9.17
CA ALA A 150 11.98 5.42 -8.19
C ALA A 150 11.66 4.65 -6.90
N ASN A 151 12.71 4.26 -6.17
CA ASN A 151 12.56 3.46 -4.95
C ASN A 151 13.23 4.15 -3.75
N ALA A 152 12.47 4.41 -2.70
CA ALA A 152 12.93 4.86 -1.39
C ALA A 152 12.99 3.70 -0.40
N GLY A 153 13.82 2.70 -0.70
CA GLY A 153 14.11 1.59 0.20
C GLY A 153 12.99 0.56 0.38
N HIS A 154 12.00 0.56 -0.50
CA HIS A 154 10.89 -0.40 -0.52
C HIS A 154 11.19 -1.64 -1.36
N ASN A 155 10.30 -2.64 -1.29
CA ASN A 155 10.39 -3.85 -2.10
C ASN A 155 10.28 -3.54 -3.59
N MET A 156 10.98 -4.33 -4.40
CA MET A 156 10.88 -4.21 -5.85
C MET A 156 9.63 -4.90 -6.38
N PRO A 157 8.80 -4.20 -7.17
CA PRO A 157 7.65 -4.82 -7.83
C PRO A 157 8.05 -5.99 -8.72
N LEU A 158 7.12 -6.93 -8.86
CA LEU A 158 7.27 -8.08 -9.73
C LEU A 158 6.65 -7.79 -11.10
N PHE A 159 7.46 -7.90 -12.14
CA PHE A 159 7.01 -7.95 -13.52
C PHE A 159 6.50 -9.36 -13.85
N ILE A 160 5.33 -9.43 -14.46
CA ILE A 160 4.68 -10.65 -14.93
C ILE A 160 4.54 -10.52 -16.45
N ASN A 161 5.24 -11.38 -17.18
CA ASN A 161 5.15 -11.42 -18.63
C ASN A 161 3.78 -11.97 -19.07
N GLY A 162 3.03 -11.17 -19.85
CA GLY A 162 1.67 -11.51 -20.26
C GLY A 162 1.55 -12.69 -21.23
N GLU A 163 2.65 -13.07 -21.90
CA GLU A 163 2.69 -14.18 -22.87
C GLU A 163 3.20 -15.48 -22.23
N THR A 164 4.29 -15.40 -21.46
CA THR A 164 5.00 -16.57 -20.94
C THR A 164 4.65 -16.91 -19.49
N GLY A 165 4.03 -15.97 -18.75
CA GLY A 165 3.82 -16.09 -17.31
C GLY A 165 5.11 -16.04 -16.49
N GLU A 166 6.25 -15.67 -17.10
CA GLU A 166 7.49 -15.48 -16.37
C GLU A 166 7.36 -14.33 -15.36
N VAL A 167 7.75 -14.58 -14.11
CA VAL A 167 7.71 -13.59 -13.03
C VAL A 167 9.13 -13.25 -12.59
N SER A 168 9.48 -11.97 -12.67
CA SER A 168 10.80 -11.45 -12.30
C SER A 168 10.67 -10.12 -11.57
N GLU A 169 11.70 -9.67 -10.87
CA GLU A 169 11.73 -8.30 -10.35
C GLU A 169 11.97 -7.34 -11.52
N ILE A 170 11.35 -6.15 -11.50
CA ILE A 170 11.73 -5.07 -12.41
C ILE A 170 13.20 -4.65 -12.21
N PRO A 171 13.86 -3.99 -13.18
CA PRO A 171 15.24 -3.56 -13.06
C PRO A 171 15.52 -2.78 -11.78
N LYS A 172 16.57 -3.19 -11.05
CA LYS A 172 16.83 -2.65 -9.71
C LYS A 172 17.20 -1.17 -9.72
N VAL A 173 16.53 -0.36 -8.92
CA VAL A 173 16.91 1.00 -8.52
C VAL A 173 16.96 1.05 -7.00
N SER A 174 18.00 1.66 -6.46
CA SER A 174 18.23 1.73 -5.01
C SER A 174 17.93 3.14 -4.51
N GLY A 175 17.51 3.23 -3.25
CA GLY A 175 17.39 4.50 -2.55
C GLY A 175 17.21 4.28 -1.06
N ILE A 176 17.48 5.32 -0.29
CA ILE A 176 17.33 5.30 1.17
C ILE A 176 15.88 5.62 1.52
N MET A 177 15.32 4.94 2.52
CA MET A 177 13.98 5.25 3.05
C MET A 177 13.77 6.74 3.36
N VAL A 178 12.55 7.21 3.18
CA VAL A 178 12.13 8.57 3.54
C VAL A 178 12.32 8.78 5.04
N GLY A 179 12.98 9.88 5.41
CA GLY A 179 13.41 10.15 6.79
C GLY A 179 14.78 9.56 7.16
N GLY A 180 15.40 8.77 6.28
CA GLY A 180 16.72 8.18 6.51
C GLY A 180 17.87 9.19 6.39
N LEU A 181 18.02 9.79 5.22
CA LEU A 181 19.05 10.80 4.91
C LEU A 181 18.43 12.12 4.49
N LYS A 182 18.99 13.24 4.98
CA LYS A 182 18.54 14.58 4.62
C LYS A 182 18.88 14.84 3.15
N ASP A 183 17.99 15.53 2.43
CA ASP A 183 18.22 15.99 1.06
C ASP A 183 18.54 14.83 0.07
N GLN A 184 18.03 13.62 0.37
CA GLN A 184 18.14 12.45 -0.50
C GLN A 184 17.49 12.70 -1.86
N SER A 185 18.25 12.51 -2.93
CA SER A 185 17.74 12.38 -4.30
C SER A 185 17.46 10.90 -4.64
N TYR A 186 16.48 10.66 -5.49
CA TYR A 186 16.10 9.31 -5.90
C TYR A 186 16.30 9.15 -7.39
N GLU A 187 17.11 8.15 -7.77
CA GLU A 187 17.31 7.80 -9.16
C GLU A 187 16.05 7.15 -9.75
N GLU A 188 15.89 7.31 -11.06
CA GLU A 188 14.78 6.76 -11.81
C GLU A 188 15.26 5.71 -12.79
N LYS A 189 14.40 4.70 -13.00
CA LYS A 189 14.51 3.76 -14.11
C LYS A 189 13.18 3.65 -14.81
N SER A 190 13.19 3.15 -16.04
CA SER A 190 11.98 2.84 -16.77
C SER A 190 12.01 1.45 -17.37
N VAL A 191 10.81 0.89 -17.55
CA VAL A 191 10.55 -0.31 -18.34
C VAL A 191 9.37 -0.05 -19.26
N ARG A 192 9.43 -0.61 -20.47
CA ARG A 192 8.27 -0.61 -21.38
C ARG A 192 7.51 -1.90 -21.22
N LEU A 193 6.23 -1.78 -20.89
CA LEU A 193 5.27 -2.88 -20.78
C LEU A 193 4.63 -3.15 -22.15
N LYS A 194 4.29 -4.41 -22.41
CA LYS A 194 3.54 -4.84 -23.59
C LYS A 194 2.10 -5.17 -23.21
N ASP A 195 1.28 -5.50 -24.22
CA ASP A 195 -0.06 -6.00 -23.99
C ASP A 195 -0.03 -7.19 -23.02
N LYS A 196 -0.99 -7.21 -22.07
CA LYS A 196 -1.16 -8.24 -21.04
C LYS A 196 -0.06 -8.34 -20.00
N ASP A 197 1.06 -7.61 -20.15
CA ASP A 197 2.06 -7.51 -19.10
C ASP A 197 1.44 -6.91 -17.84
N SER A 198 1.91 -7.37 -16.69
CA SER A 198 1.46 -6.85 -15.39
C SER A 198 2.63 -6.51 -14.49
N VAL A 199 2.42 -5.54 -13.60
CA VAL A 199 3.36 -5.19 -12.53
C VAL A 199 2.62 -5.30 -11.20
N PHE A 200 3.15 -6.14 -10.32
CA PHE A 200 2.62 -6.42 -9.00
C PHE A 200 3.49 -5.75 -7.94
N PHE A 201 2.95 -4.72 -7.30
CA PHE A 201 3.58 -3.99 -6.21
C PHE A 201 3.10 -4.58 -4.88
N TYR A 202 3.97 -4.67 -3.88
CA TYR A 202 3.61 -5.31 -2.60
C TYR A 202 4.46 -4.82 -1.43
N THR A 203 3.86 -4.86 -0.24
CA THR A 203 4.57 -4.68 1.04
C THR A 203 5.09 -6.01 1.57
N ASP A 204 6.06 -5.95 2.49
CA ASP A 204 6.75 -7.13 3.00
C ASP A 204 5.83 -8.07 3.79
N GLY A 205 4.71 -7.59 4.33
CA GLY A 205 3.71 -8.41 5.01
C GLY A 205 3.19 -9.59 4.18
N ILE A 206 3.25 -9.53 2.85
CA ILE A 206 2.98 -10.71 1.98
C ILE A 206 4.06 -11.78 2.14
N ILE A 207 5.32 -11.42 1.90
CA ILE A 207 6.43 -12.38 1.88
C ILE A 207 6.84 -12.80 3.31
N GLU A 208 6.53 -11.99 4.31
CA GLU A 208 6.79 -12.25 5.71
C GLU A 208 5.64 -12.93 6.44
N ALA A 209 4.47 -13.12 5.80
CA ALA A 209 3.35 -13.86 6.36
C ALA A 209 3.81 -15.23 6.88
N GLN A 210 3.40 -15.57 8.11
CA GLN A 210 3.89 -16.77 8.80
C GLN A 210 2.78 -17.77 9.04
N ASN A 211 3.09 -19.04 8.83
CA ASN A 211 2.21 -20.14 9.24
C ASN A 211 2.33 -20.46 10.74
N ASN A 212 1.55 -21.45 11.20
CA ASN A 212 1.57 -21.91 12.60
C ASN A 212 2.94 -22.44 13.09
N GLU A 213 3.83 -22.81 12.18
CA GLU A 213 5.21 -23.24 12.49
C GLU A 213 6.21 -22.07 12.51
N GLY A 214 5.76 -20.84 12.25
CA GLY A 214 6.61 -19.65 12.15
C GLY A 214 7.40 -19.56 10.84
N LYS A 215 7.11 -20.39 9.84
CA LYS A 215 7.75 -20.33 8.51
C LYS A 215 7.11 -19.22 7.69
N GLN A 216 7.94 -18.40 7.04
CA GLN A 216 7.50 -17.32 6.15
C GLN A 216 7.02 -17.82 4.78
N PHE A 217 6.10 -17.07 4.17
CA PHE A 217 5.56 -17.31 2.83
C PHE A 217 6.63 -17.17 1.74
N LYS A 218 7.53 -16.18 1.88
CA LYS A 218 8.68 -15.90 1.01
C LYS A 218 8.31 -15.49 -0.42
N LEU A 219 9.28 -14.86 -1.07
CA LEU A 219 9.16 -14.36 -2.44
C LEU A 219 8.90 -15.46 -3.48
N ASP A 220 9.49 -16.64 -3.31
CA ASP A 220 9.36 -17.74 -4.29
C ASP A 220 7.92 -18.23 -4.42
N ARG A 221 7.17 -18.33 -3.31
CA ARG A 221 5.75 -18.69 -3.36
C ARG A 221 4.92 -17.60 -4.00
N LEU A 222 5.21 -16.33 -3.71
CA LEU A 222 4.52 -15.21 -4.35
C LEU A 222 4.70 -15.27 -5.88
N LYS A 223 5.94 -15.50 -6.36
CA LYS A 223 6.21 -15.67 -7.80
C LYS A 223 5.48 -16.86 -8.40
N GLU A 224 5.37 -17.97 -7.69
CA GLU A 224 4.62 -19.15 -8.14
C GLU A 224 3.12 -18.86 -8.26
N VAL A 225 2.54 -18.18 -7.28
CA VAL A 225 1.12 -17.77 -7.33
C VAL A 225 0.88 -16.85 -8.53
N LEU A 226 1.69 -15.80 -8.68
CA LEU A 226 1.54 -14.85 -9.80
C LEU A 226 1.71 -15.53 -11.16
N ARG A 227 2.64 -16.49 -11.28
CA ARG A 227 2.80 -17.32 -12.49
C ARG A 227 1.54 -18.11 -12.82
N ASN A 228 0.79 -18.57 -11.82
CA ASN A 228 -0.46 -19.31 -12.04
C ASN A 228 -1.67 -18.41 -12.32
N GLN A 229 -1.54 -17.11 -12.07
CA GLN A 229 -2.63 -16.12 -12.21
C GLN A 229 -2.43 -15.17 -13.40
N TYR A 230 -1.33 -15.27 -14.16
CA TYR A 230 -0.90 -14.25 -15.13
C TYR A 230 -1.93 -13.95 -16.24
N THR A 231 -2.75 -14.92 -16.63
CA THR A 231 -3.81 -14.74 -17.64
C THR A 231 -5.07 -14.10 -17.09
N ASN A 232 -5.25 -14.04 -15.78
CA ASN A 232 -6.50 -13.61 -15.16
C ASN A 232 -6.61 -12.09 -15.08
N GLU A 233 -7.83 -11.61 -14.85
CA GLU A 233 -8.08 -10.19 -14.57
C GLU A 233 -7.44 -9.76 -13.24
N VAL A 234 -7.21 -8.47 -13.07
CA VAL A 234 -6.45 -7.96 -11.91
C VAL A 234 -7.09 -8.31 -10.58
N GLU A 235 -8.43 -8.31 -10.50
CA GLU A 235 -9.15 -8.72 -9.28
C GLU A 235 -8.91 -10.18 -8.92
N GLU A 236 -8.84 -11.06 -9.92
CA GLU A 236 -8.60 -12.49 -9.72
C GLU A 236 -7.14 -12.77 -9.35
N ILE A 237 -6.19 -11.97 -9.85
CA ILE A 237 -4.80 -12.00 -9.38
C ILE A 237 -4.74 -11.66 -7.89
N GLU A 238 -5.39 -10.57 -7.46
CA GLU A 238 -5.43 -10.15 -6.05
C GLU A 238 -6.06 -11.23 -5.15
N LYS A 239 -7.25 -11.72 -5.53
CA LYS A 239 -7.94 -12.82 -4.82
C LYS A 239 -7.07 -14.07 -4.75
N GLY A 240 -6.38 -14.42 -5.84
CA GLY A 240 -5.48 -15.57 -5.89
C GLY A 240 -4.32 -15.47 -4.91
N VAL A 241 -3.73 -14.27 -4.78
CA VAL A 241 -2.65 -14.00 -3.80
C VAL A 241 -3.19 -14.10 -2.36
N LEU A 242 -4.32 -13.44 -2.07
CA LEU A 242 -4.93 -13.49 -0.74
C LEU A 242 -5.31 -14.92 -0.32
N ALA A 243 -5.93 -15.68 -1.23
CA ALA A 243 -6.29 -17.07 -0.98
C ALA A 243 -5.06 -17.96 -0.73
N SER A 244 -3.96 -17.71 -1.44
CA SER A 244 -2.71 -18.46 -1.22
C SER A 244 -2.08 -18.15 0.14
N ILE A 245 -2.12 -16.88 0.58
CA ILE A 245 -1.65 -16.48 1.91
C ILE A 245 -2.53 -17.11 2.99
N GLU A 246 -3.85 -17.04 2.86
CA GLU A 246 -4.80 -17.64 3.80
C GLU A 246 -4.57 -19.16 3.92
N SER A 247 -4.45 -19.85 2.78
CA SER A 247 -4.17 -21.29 2.75
C SER A 247 -2.82 -21.64 3.37
N PHE A 248 -1.78 -20.81 3.19
CA PHE A 248 -0.46 -21.07 3.76
C PHE A 248 -0.41 -20.81 5.28
N THR A 249 -1.09 -19.75 5.72
CA THR A 249 -1.08 -19.33 7.13
C THR A 249 -1.92 -20.23 8.02
N GLU A 250 -2.94 -20.90 7.48
CA GLU A 250 -3.81 -21.84 8.20
C GLU A 250 -4.41 -21.20 9.47
N GLY A 251 -4.87 -19.96 9.35
CA GLY A 251 -5.45 -19.19 10.46
C GLY A 251 -4.45 -18.62 11.46
N ALA A 252 -3.13 -18.72 11.21
CA ALA A 252 -2.12 -18.06 12.01
C ALA A 252 -2.34 -16.53 12.02
N PRO A 253 -2.12 -15.84 13.16
CA PRO A 253 -2.33 -14.40 13.24
C PRO A 253 -1.42 -13.63 12.27
N GLN A 254 -2.03 -12.72 11.50
CA GLN A 254 -1.30 -11.79 10.64
C GLN A 254 -0.41 -10.89 11.50
N LYS A 255 0.89 -10.87 11.17
CA LYS A 255 1.89 -10.09 11.93
C LYS A 255 2.12 -8.70 11.37
N ASP A 256 1.96 -8.51 10.06
CA ASP A 256 2.15 -7.23 9.39
C ASP A 256 1.06 -6.93 8.39
N ASP A 257 0.90 -5.66 8.04
CA ASP A 257 -0.09 -5.23 7.06
C ASP A 257 0.22 -5.86 5.69
N ILE A 258 -0.83 -6.26 4.97
CA ILE A 258 -0.71 -6.86 3.64
C ILE A 258 -1.27 -5.87 2.66
N THR A 259 -0.42 -5.29 1.82
CA THR A 259 -0.83 -4.34 0.79
C THR A 259 -0.28 -4.74 -0.56
N MET A 260 -1.12 -4.63 -1.58
CA MET A 260 -0.74 -4.92 -2.96
C MET A 260 -1.41 -3.98 -3.93
N VAL A 261 -0.74 -3.74 -5.06
CA VAL A 261 -1.27 -3.03 -6.22
C VAL A 261 -0.96 -3.87 -7.45
N VAL A 262 -1.93 -3.98 -8.35
CA VAL A 262 -1.78 -4.67 -9.64
C VAL A 262 -2.03 -3.67 -10.74
N LEU A 263 -1.03 -3.43 -11.58
CA LEU A 263 -1.17 -2.74 -12.85
C LEU A 263 -1.13 -3.79 -13.96
N LYS A 264 -2.13 -3.81 -14.84
CA LYS A 264 -2.16 -4.69 -16.02
C LYS A 264 -2.44 -3.90 -17.28
N VAL A 265 -1.59 -4.05 -18.28
CA VAL A 265 -1.75 -3.40 -19.58
C VAL A 265 -2.74 -4.20 -20.41
N SER A 266 -3.71 -3.51 -21.03
CA SER A 266 -4.64 -4.10 -22.00
C SER A 266 -4.79 -3.15 -23.17
N TYR A 267 -4.68 -3.65 -24.40
CA TYR A 267 -4.97 -2.86 -25.60
C TYR A 267 -6.43 -2.94 -26.03
N GLU A 268 -7.23 -3.81 -25.40
CA GLU A 268 -8.68 -3.87 -25.58
C GLU A 268 -9.36 -2.90 -24.61
N LYS A 269 -10.34 -2.14 -25.12
CA LYS A 269 -11.14 -1.21 -24.31
C LYS A 269 -11.81 -1.98 -23.18
N SER A 270 -11.45 -1.66 -21.94
CA SER A 270 -12.28 -2.06 -20.81
C SER A 270 -13.58 -1.27 -20.90
N ASP A 271 -14.72 -1.97 -20.94
CA ASP A 271 -16.03 -1.32 -20.96
C ASP A 271 -16.19 -0.48 -19.69
N ILE A 272 -16.39 0.82 -19.90
CA ILE A 272 -16.46 1.83 -18.83
C ILE A 272 -17.63 1.50 -17.89
N THR A 273 -17.36 1.00 -16.69
CA THR A 273 -18.32 0.94 -15.59
C THR A 273 -18.14 2.11 -14.62
N SER A 274 -18.75 3.23 -15.00
CA SER A 274 -19.39 4.28 -14.18
C SER A 274 -18.71 4.95 -12.96
N LEU A 275 -18.54 6.27 -13.12
CA LEU A 275 -18.95 7.43 -12.28
C LEU A 275 -18.18 7.85 -11.00
N ASN A 276 -17.71 9.10 -11.09
CA ASN A 276 -17.30 10.08 -10.07
C ASN A 276 -15.82 10.10 -9.65
N SER A 277 -15.00 10.78 -10.47
CA SER A 277 -13.93 11.64 -9.95
C SER A 277 -14.49 13.04 -9.69
N PRO A 278 -14.06 13.75 -8.63
CA PRO A 278 -14.27 15.19 -8.56
C PRO A 278 -13.45 15.82 -9.68
N VAL A 279 -14.12 16.23 -10.74
CA VAL A 279 -13.55 17.11 -11.76
C VAL A 279 -13.10 18.37 -11.03
N ILE A 280 -11.79 18.60 -10.95
CA ILE A 280 -11.25 19.91 -10.63
C ILE A 280 -11.52 20.76 -11.88
N ASN A 281 -12.66 21.43 -11.89
CA ASN A 281 -12.89 22.52 -12.84
C ASN A 281 -12.11 23.74 -12.33
N VAL A 282 -11.27 24.27 -13.22
CA VAL A 282 -10.56 25.55 -13.11
C VAL A 282 -11.53 26.69 -12.79
#